data_AF-A0A812R2X4-F1
#
_entry.id   AF-A0A812R2X4-F1
#
_cell.length_a   1.000
_cell.length_b   1.000
_cell.length_c   1.000
_cell.angle_alpha   90.00
_cell.angle_beta   90.00
_cell.angle_gamma   90.00
#
_symmetry.space_group_name_H-M   'P 1'
#
loop_
_entity.id
_entity.type
_entity.pdbx_description
1 polymer ?
#
loop_
_entity_poly.entity_id
_entity_poly.type
_entity_poly.pdbx_seq_one_letter_code
_entity_poly.pdbx_strand_id
1 'polypeptide(L)'
;MGVPLMGPPPAFVSHRFKVIKACIVIMIVCTCGQLLAGALLGELGEALLSSLNLILNTFIGIWLLKDDALIGKIFDFLARTCCGTCAEQCQGGMTCLMPFIICNILTVVLQIILSAAIQLIIRDFNKMLNAVTFYDAFRLWLLVVTTVGALVAQIVGSIYGYLAYREVRDSGVTMTGGDWSSGGTAYPQARESRDEMPRDSRPAANFQAFQGSGQRLGG
;
A
#
# COMPACT_ATOMS: atom_id res chain seq x y z
N MET A 1 7.83 -12.46 -10.66
CA MET A 1 7.22 -11.87 -9.44
C MET A 1 7.18 -12.95 -8.38
N GLY A 2 7.49 -12.65 -7.11
CA GLY A 2 7.49 -13.67 -6.05
C GLY A 2 6.07 -14.12 -5.69
N VAL A 3 5.97 -15.21 -4.93
CA VAL A 3 4.67 -15.74 -4.46
C VAL A 3 3.98 -14.69 -3.59
N PRO A 4 2.68 -14.41 -3.80
CA PRO A 4 1.94 -13.41 -3.03
C PRO A 4 1.89 -13.79 -1.54
N LEU A 5 2.23 -12.84 -0.68
CA LEU A 5 2.15 -12.99 0.77
C LEU A 5 0.72 -12.66 1.21
N MET A 6 0.01 -13.62 1.81
CA MET A 6 -1.34 -13.41 2.35
C MET A 6 -1.32 -13.31 3.88
N GLY A 7 -2.42 -12.84 4.48
CA GLY A 7 -2.58 -12.80 5.92
C GLY A 7 -1.95 -11.59 6.64
N PRO A 8 -2.13 -11.54 7.98
CA PRO A 8 -1.63 -10.45 8.81
C PRO A 8 -0.09 -10.48 8.90
N PRO A 9 0.56 -9.33 9.11
CA PRO A 9 2.01 -9.27 9.23
C PRO A 9 2.48 -10.06 10.46
N PRO A 10 3.49 -10.95 10.34
CA PRO A 10 3.99 -11.71 11.46
C PRO A 10 4.67 -10.80 12.50
N ALA A 11 4.67 -11.21 13.78
CA ALA A 11 5.14 -10.36 14.88
C ALA A 11 6.58 -9.86 14.71
N PHE A 12 7.45 -10.63 14.06
CA PHE A 12 8.85 -10.28 13.86
C PHE A 12 9.05 -9.10 12.89
N VAL A 13 8.14 -8.86 11.92
CA VAL A 13 8.21 -7.69 11.01
C VAL A 13 7.48 -6.46 11.55
N SER A 14 6.86 -6.56 12.74
CA SER A 14 6.03 -5.47 13.31
C SER A 14 6.78 -4.14 13.43
N HIS A 15 8.08 -4.17 13.71
CA HIS A 15 8.92 -2.96 13.77
C HIS A 15 8.99 -2.23 12.41
N ARG A 16 9.14 -2.98 11.30
CA ARG A 16 9.16 -2.40 9.96
C ARG A 16 7.82 -1.79 9.59
N PHE A 17 6.73 -2.45 9.96
CA PHE A 17 5.37 -1.97 9.72
C PHE A 17 5.06 -0.66 10.48
N LYS A 18 5.66 -0.43 11.66
CA LYS A 18 5.57 0.88 12.35
C LYS A 18 6.21 2.01 11.54
N VAL A 19 7.34 1.75 10.89
CA VAL A 19 8.00 2.75 10.02
C VAL A 19 7.16 3.00 8.77
N ILE A 20 6.66 1.94 8.12
CA ILE A 20 5.77 2.06 6.96
C ILE A 20 4.52 2.87 7.32
N LYS A 21 3.93 2.64 8.50
CA LYS A 21 2.82 3.42 9.05
C LYS A 21 3.16 4.90 9.17
N ALA A 22 4.30 5.23 9.75
CA ALA A 22 4.75 6.61 9.86
C ALA A 22 4.92 7.25 8.47
N CYS A 23 5.51 6.54 7.50
CA CYS A 23 5.63 7.01 6.13
C CYS A 23 4.27 7.32 5.49
N ILE A 24 3.27 6.45 5.66
CA ILE A 24 1.92 6.67 5.11
C ILE A 24 1.25 7.89 5.76
N VAL A 25 1.37 8.05 7.08
CA VAL A 25 0.84 9.24 7.77
C VAL A 25 1.52 10.51 7.27
N ILE A 26 2.84 10.50 7.07
CA ILE A 26 3.58 11.63 6.49
C ILE A 26 3.08 11.90 5.06
N MET A 27 2.89 10.87 4.23
CA MET A 27 2.35 11.04 2.87
C MET A 27 0.96 11.68 2.87
N ILE A 28 0.07 11.31 3.79
CA ILE A 28 -1.25 11.94 3.95
C ILE A 28 -1.10 13.42 4.29
N VAL A 29 -0.29 13.74 5.30
CA VAL A 29 -0.05 15.14 5.73
C VAL A 29 0.57 15.97 4.60
N CYS A 30 1.56 15.42 3.89
CA CYS A 30 2.19 16.08 2.76
C CYS A 30 1.21 16.30 1.60
N THR A 31 0.34 15.33 1.31
CA THR A 31 -0.72 15.48 0.30
C THR A 31 -1.65 16.63 0.67
N CYS A 32 -2.13 16.68 1.91
CA CYS A 32 -2.98 17.79 2.39
C CYS A 32 -2.25 19.13 2.29
N GLY A 33 -0.96 19.17 2.65
CA GLY A 33 -0.14 20.37 2.57
C GLY A 33 0.12 20.83 1.13
N GLN A 34 0.30 19.92 0.19
CA GLN A 34 0.44 20.23 -1.24
C GLN A 34 -0.86 20.79 -1.83
N LEU A 35 -2.00 20.19 -1.50
CA LEU A 35 -3.30 20.70 -1.94
C LEU A 35 -3.59 22.09 -1.36
N LEU A 36 -3.25 22.32 -0.09
CA LEU A 36 -3.37 23.63 0.54
C LEU A 36 -2.43 24.66 -0.11
N ALA A 37 -1.17 24.30 -0.34
CA ALA A 37 -0.21 25.18 -1.02
C ALA A 37 -0.68 25.54 -2.44
N GLY A 38 -1.15 24.56 -3.21
CA GLY A 38 -1.72 24.76 -4.54
C GLY A 38 -2.98 25.63 -4.53
N ALA A 39 -3.88 25.43 -3.56
CA ALA A 39 -5.05 26.27 -3.38
C ALA A 39 -4.67 27.73 -3.08
N LEU A 40 -3.67 27.95 -2.23
CA LEU A 40 -3.17 29.28 -1.91
C LEU A 40 -2.50 29.96 -3.11
N LEU A 41 -1.83 29.19 -3.97
CA LEU A 41 -1.22 29.69 -5.21
C LEU A 41 -2.23 29.94 -6.34
N GLY A 42 -3.48 29.48 -6.20
CA GLY A 42 -4.49 29.53 -7.26
C GLY A 42 -4.31 28.46 -8.34
N GLU A 43 -3.40 27.51 -8.15
CA GLU A 43 -3.05 26.44 -9.09
C GLU A 43 -3.57 25.08 -8.59
N LEU A 44 -4.75 25.05 -7.98
CA LEU A 44 -5.33 23.84 -7.36
C LEU A 44 -5.44 22.67 -8.35
N GLY A 45 -5.77 22.95 -9.62
CA GLY A 45 -5.89 21.91 -10.65
C GLY A 45 -4.57 21.19 -10.94
N GLU A 46 -3.48 21.93 -11.07
CA GLU A 46 -2.14 21.36 -11.27
C GLU A 46 -1.65 20.64 -10.02
N ALA A 47 -1.88 21.23 -8.84
CA ALA A 47 -1.54 20.60 -7.57
C ALA A 47 -2.31 19.29 -7.37
N LEU A 48 -3.59 19.23 -7.74
CA LEU A 48 -4.41 18.02 -7.66
C LEU A 48 -3.88 16.95 -8.61
N LEU A 49 -3.66 17.27 -9.89
CA LEU A 49 -3.12 16.34 -10.88
C LEU A 49 -1.74 15.80 -10.47
N SER A 50 -0.88 16.67 -9.94
CA SER A 50 0.43 16.26 -9.42
C SER A 50 0.31 15.35 -8.19
N SER A 51 -0.66 15.62 -7.32
CA SER A 51 -0.92 14.85 -6.09
C SER A 51 -1.62 13.52 -6.35
N LEU A 52 -2.26 13.29 -7.51
CA LEU A 52 -2.98 12.05 -7.79
C LEU A 52 -2.10 10.80 -7.64
N ASN A 53 -0.86 10.84 -8.12
CA ASN A 53 0.08 9.73 -7.97
C ASN A 53 0.39 9.45 -6.49
N LEU A 54 0.58 10.50 -5.70
CA LEU A 54 0.81 10.39 -4.27
C LEU A 54 -0.42 9.87 -3.52
N ILE A 55 -1.62 10.32 -3.92
CA ILE A 55 -2.91 9.87 -3.37
C ILE A 55 -3.10 8.37 -3.62
N LEU A 56 -2.87 7.90 -4.85
CA LEU A 56 -2.98 6.47 -5.19
C LEU A 56 -2.02 5.61 -4.35
N ASN A 57 -0.76 6.02 -4.22
CA ASN A 57 0.20 5.31 -3.38
C ASN A 57 -0.21 5.30 -1.90
N THR A 58 -0.80 6.40 -1.44
CA THR A 58 -1.32 6.53 -0.09
C THR A 58 -2.49 5.56 0.14
N PHE A 59 -3.39 5.41 -0.83
CA PHE A 59 -4.46 4.40 -0.76
C PHE A 59 -3.90 2.99 -0.69
N ILE A 60 -2.94 2.62 -1.55
CA ILE A 60 -2.32 1.29 -1.48
C ILE A 60 -1.68 1.07 -0.09
N GLY A 61 -1.04 2.10 0.47
CA GLY A 61 -0.50 2.06 1.83
C GLY A 61 -1.56 1.89 2.93
N ILE A 62 -2.71 2.55 2.81
CA ILE A 62 -3.83 2.39 3.74
C ILE A 62 -4.37 0.95 3.71
N TRP A 63 -4.51 0.35 2.53
CA TRP A 63 -4.96 -1.04 2.36
C TRP A 63 -3.94 -2.04 2.91
N LEU A 64 -2.64 -1.73 2.75
CA LEU A 64 -1.55 -2.51 3.35
C LEU A 64 -1.65 -2.54 4.89
N LEU A 65 -2.12 -1.45 5.52
CA LEU A 65 -2.21 -1.30 6.98
C LEU A 65 -3.64 -1.38 7.52
N LYS A 66 -4.55 -2.05 6.82
CA LYS A 66 -5.97 -2.16 7.23
C LYS A 66 -6.16 -2.75 8.65
N ASP A 67 -5.22 -3.60 9.08
CA ASP A 67 -5.30 -4.30 10.38
C ASP A 67 -4.87 -3.40 11.56
N ASP A 68 -4.36 -2.19 11.31
CA ASP A 68 -3.99 -1.24 12.35
C ASP A 68 -5.23 -0.49 12.89
N ALA A 69 -5.34 -0.31 14.21
CA ALA A 69 -6.53 0.29 14.82
C ALA A 69 -6.83 1.73 14.38
N LEU A 70 -5.81 2.51 13.99
CA LEU A 70 -5.99 3.89 13.52
C LEU A 70 -6.29 3.92 12.02
N ILE A 71 -5.48 3.21 11.23
CA ILE A 71 -5.62 3.20 9.76
C ILE A 71 -6.85 2.39 9.33
N GLY A 72 -7.23 1.35 10.07
CA GLY A 72 -8.43 0.56 9.82
C GLY A 72 -9.70 1.40 9.76
N LYS A 73 -9.82 2.45 10.60
CA LYS A 73 -10.97 3.38 10.54
C LYS A 73 -10.98 4.21 9.26
N ILE A 74 -9.80 4.63 8.80
CA ILE A 74 -9.63 5.38 7.54
C ILE A 74 -9.95 4.46 6.36
N PHE A 75 -9.47 3.22 6.42
CA PHE A 75 -9.79 2.18 5.46
C PHE A 75 -11.30 1.91 5.38
N ASP A 76 -11.97 1.70 6.51
CA ASP A 76 -13.42 1.46 6.57
C ASP A 76 -14.22 2.63 5.98
N PHE A 77 -13.77 3.86 6.22
CA PHE A 77 -14.36 5.05 5.62
C PHE A 77 -14.17 5.03 4.09
N LEU A 78 -12.94 4.88 3.61
CA LEU A 78 -12.63 4.89 2.17
C LEU A 78 -13.31 3.74 1.40
N ALA A 79 -13.33 2.56 2.00
CA ALA A 79 -14.02 1.38 1.45
C ALA A 79 -15.53 1.63 1.31
N ARG A 80 -16.15 2.33 2.26
CA ARG A 80 -17.58 2.66 2.22
C ARG A 80 -17.93 3.80 1.27
N THR A 81 -17.04 4.80 1.11
CA THR A 81 -17.38 6.03 0.37
C THR A 81 -16.98 6.01 -1.09
N CYS A 82 -15.75 5.57 -1.41
CA CYS A 82 -15.15 5.83 -2.73
C CYS A 82 -14.56 4.58 -3.38
N CYS A 83 -14.24 3.53 -2.63
CA CYS A 83 -13.49 2.38 -3.12
C CYS A 83 -14.13 1.04 -2.77
N GLY A 84 -15.47 0.94 -2.75
CA GLY A 84 -16.18 -0.29 -2.42
C GLY A 84 -15.74 -1.48 -3.28
N THR A 85 -15.68 -1.30 -4.60
CA THR A 85 -15.21 -2.33 -5.54
C THR A 85 -13.74 -2.72 -5.30
N CYS A 86 -12.89 -1.78 -4.89
CA CYS A 86 -11.49 -2.07 -4.60
C CYS A 86 -11.33 -2.85 -3.29
N ALA A 87 -12.19 -2.61 -2.30
CA ALA A 87 -12.18 -3.35 -1.04
C ALA A 87 -12.60 -4.82 -1.25
N GLU A 88 -13.48 -5.10 -2.22
CA GLU A 88 -13.88 -6.46 -2.58
C GLU A 88 -12.77 -7.22 -3.33
N GLN A 89 -12.08 -6.54 -4.25
CA GLN A 89 -11.03 -7.15 -5.07
C GLN A 89 -9.68 -7.24 -4.35
N CYS A 90 -9.44 -6.36 -3.38
CA CYS A 90 -8.17 -6.28 -2.68
C CYS A 90 -8.36 -6.68 -1.22
N GLN A 91 -8.01 -7.93 -0.89
CA GLN A 91 -8.08 -8.44 0.48
C GLN A 91 -7.15 -7.69 1.46
N GLY A 92 -6.28 -6.79 0.98
CA GLY A 92 -5.42 -5.96 1.83
C GLY A 92 -4.28 -6.75 2.48
N GLY A 93 -3.64 -6.13 3.49
CA GLY A 93 -2.55 -6.73 4.23
C GLY A 93 -1.27 -6.92 3.39
N MET A 94 -0.52 -8.00 3.65
CA MET A 94 0.79 -8.22 2.99
C MET A 94 0.72 -8.37 1.46
N THR A 95 -0.46 -8.62 0.89
CA THR A 95 -0.65 -8.71 -0.56
C THR A 95 -0.41 -7.36 -1.26
N CYS A 96 -0.71 -6.26 -0.57
CA CYS A 96 -0.50 -4.89 -1.05
C CYS A 96 0.95 -4.42 -0.91
N LEU A 97 1.82 -5.18 -0.22
CA LEU A 97 3.19 -4.76 0.08
C LEU A 97 4.02 -4.57 -1.18
N MET A 98 3.96 -5.53 -2.12
CA MET A 98 4.73 -5.44 -3.36
C MET A 98 4.21 -4.33 -4.30
N PRO A 99 2.89 -4.20 -4.54
CA PRO A 99 2.33 -3.03 -5.23
C PRO A 99 2.74 -1.71 -4.57
N PHE A 100 2.68 -1.62 -3.24
CA PHE A 100 3.09 -0.42 -2.50
C PHE A 100 4.55 -0.04 -2.79
N ILE A 101 5.48 -1.01 -2.75
CA ILE A 101 6.90 -0.78 -3.06
C ILE A 101 7.07 -0.31 -4.51
N ILE A 102 6.49 -1.04 -5.47
CA ILE A 102 6.65 -0.74 -6.90
C ILE A 102 6.05 0.62 -7.23
N CYS A 103 4.83 0.90 -6.77
CA CYS A 103 4.15 2.16 -7.03
C CYS A 103 4.91 3.34 -6.40
N ASN A 104 5.42 3.21 -5.17
CA ASN A 104 6.24 4.27 -4.58
C ASN A 104 7.54 4.51 -5.36
N ILE A 105 8.26 3.46 -5.75
CA ILE A 105 9.49 3.62 -6.55
C ILE A 105 9.17 4.29 -7.89
N LEU A 106 8.12 3.82 -8.58
CA LEU A 106 7.70 4.39 -9.86
C LEU A 106 7.28 5.85 -9.70
N THR A 107 6.53 6.20 -8.66
CA THR A 107 6.16 7.58 -8.38
C THR A 107 7.36 8.45 -8.05
N VAL A 108 8.33 7.97 -7.26
CA VAL A 108 9.57 8.72 -6.99
C VAL A 108 10.31 9.00 -8.29
N VAL A 109 10.44 8.01 -9.17
CA VAL A 109 11.09 8.18 -10.49
C VAL A 109 10.34 9.17 -11.36
N LEU A 110 9.01 9.02 -11.48
CA LEU A 110 8.17 9.95 -12.25
C LEU A 110 8.20 11.36 -11.66
N GLN A 111 8.29 11.50 -10.34
CA GLN A 111 8.37 12.80 -9.69
C GLN A 111 9.72 13.45 -9.96
N ILE A 112 10.82 12.70 -9.93
CA ILE A 112 12.15 13.25 -10.27
C ILE A 112 12.22 13.68 -11.74
N ILE A 113 11.62 12.91 -12.66
CA ILE A 113 11.73 13.16 -14.11
C ILE A 113 10.69 14.16 -14.62
N LEU A 114 9.42 14.02 -14.20
CA LEU A 114 8.27 14.74 -14.76
C LEU A 114 7.63 15.76 -13.80
N SER A 115 8.10 15.92 -12.56
CA SER A 115 7.38 16.81 -11.63
C SER A 115 7.50 18.27 -12.03
N ALA A 116 6.38 18.82 -12.49
CA ALA A 116 6.17 20.26 -12.61
C ALA A 116 6.43 20.99 -11.29
N ALA A 117 6.17 20.35 -10.13
CA ALA A 117 6.45 20.94 -8.83
C ALA A 117 7.95 21.18 -8.62
N ILE A 118 8.83 20.27 -9.04
CA ILE A 118 10.30 20.50 -8.96
C ILE A 118 10.70 21.66 -9.88
N GLN A 119 10.14 21.72 -11.08
CA GLN A 119 10.41 22.83 -12.01
C GLN A 119 9.92 24.17 -11.46
N LEU A 120 8.73 24.21 -10.85
CA LEU A 120 8.20 25.38 -10.14
C LEU A 120 9.10 25.79 -8.98
N ILE A 121 9.54 24.82 -8.17
CA ILE A 121 10.48 25.07 -7.06
C ILE A 121 11.77 25.70 -7.59
N ILE A 122 12.36 25.16 -8.66
CA ILE A 122 13.61 25.72 -9.26
C ILE A 122 13.37 27.12 -9.82
N ARG A 123 12.28 27.32 -10.57
CA ARG A 123 11.95 28.61 -11.20
C ARG A 123 11.70 29.69 -10.15
N ASP A 124 10.95 29.34 -9.11
CA ASP A 124 10.50 30.28 -8.08
C ASP A 124 11.43 30.31 -6.87
N PHE A 125 12.53 29.54 -6.84
CA PHE A 125 13.57 29.60 -5.80
C PHE A 125 14.19 31.00 -5.69
N ASN A 126 14.49 31.62 -6.83
CA ASN A 126 15.01 32.99 -6.87
C ASN A 126 13.99 34.01 -6.39
N LYS A 127 12.69 33.75 -6.60
CA LYS A 127 11.62 34.60 -6.05
C LYS A 127 11.45 34.40 -4.56
N MET A 128 11.66 33.18 -4.05
CA MET A 128 11.62 32.87 -2.62
C MET A 128 12.71 33.65 -1.85
N LEU A 129 13.93 33.69 -2.38
CA LEU A 129 15.04 34.43 -1.78
C LEU A 129 14.82 35.95 -1.79
N ASN A 130 14.07 36.46 -2.77
CA ASN A 130 13.76 37.88 -2.92
C ASN A 130 12.33 38.21 -2.49
N ALA A 131 11.65 37.31 -1.76
CA ALA A 131 10.24 37.48 -1.42
C ALA A 131 10.07 38.70 -0.50
N VAL A 132 9.30 39.68 -0.99
CA VAL A 132 9.03 40.93 -0.26
C VAL A 132 7.95 40.73 0.80
N THR A 133 7.07 39.73 0.62
CA THR A 133 6.00 39.44 1.57
C THR A 133 6.21 38.07 2.25
N PHE A 134 5.94 38.03 3.56
CA PHE A 134 5.99 36.79 4.36
C PHE A 134 5.05 35.70 3.80
N TYR A 135 3.94 36.12 3.23
CA TYR A 135 2.89 35.22 2.75
C TYR A 135 3.33 34.43 1.51
N ASP A 136 4.03 35.06 0.56
CA ASP A 136 4.57 34.38 -0.62
C ASP A 136 5.68 33.40 -0.23
N ALA A 137 6.55 33.80 0.70
CA ALA A 137 7.60 32.93 1.25
C ALA A 137 7.00 31.70 1.96
N PHE A 138 5.95 31.89 2.77
CA PHE A 138 5.30 30.79 3.49
C PHE A 138 4.67 29.77 2.54
N ARG A 139 3.97 30.22 1.50
CA ARG A 139 3.33 29.34 0.49
C ARG A 139 4.34 28.47 -0.24
N LEU A 140 5.44 29.08 -0.71
CA LEU A 140 6.53 28.37 -1.39
C LEU A 140 7.23 27.40 -0.44
N TRP A 141 7.51 27.82 0.80
CA TRP A 141 8.13 26.95 1.80
C TRP A 141 7.26 25.74 2.12
N LEU A 142 5.93 25.93 2.28
CA LEU A 142 4.99 24.85 2.51
C LEU A 142 5.00 23.84 1.34
N LEU A 143 5.01 24.32 0.10
CA LEU A 143 5.09 23.48 -1.10
C LEU A 143 6.40 22.68 -1.13
N VAL A 144 7.54 23.31 -0.83
CA VAL A 144 8.86 22.65 -0.79
C VAL A 144 8.90 21.57 0.29
N VAL A 145 8.54 21.92 1.52
CA VAL A 145 8.61 20.99 2.67
C VAL A 145 7.70 19.78 2.48
N THR A 146 6.49 20.00 2.00
CA THR A 146 5.54 18.90 1.75
C THR A 146 5.98 18.02 0.58
N THR A 147 6.53 18.61 -0.49
CA THR A 147 7.06 17.85 -1.63
C THR A 147 8.28 17.01 -1.25
N VAL A 148 9.26 17.60 -0.57
CA VAL A 148 10.45 16.88 -0.08
C VAL A 148 10.06 15.83 0.95
N GLY A 149 9.16 16.16 1.87
CA GLY A 149 8.65 15.23 2.89
C GLY A 149 7.97 14.01 2.28
N ALA A 150 7.12 14.21 1.27
CA ALA A 150 6.49 13.11 0.53
C ALA A 150 7.53 12.22 -0.15
N LEU A 151 8.52 12.82 -0.82
CA LEU A 151 9.57 12.10 -1.54
C LEU A 151 10.42 11.24 -0.59
N VAL A 152 10.83 11.80 0.54
CA VAL A 152 11.56 11.07 1.60
C VAL A 152 10.69 9.94 2.17
N ALA A 153 9.41 10.20 2.46
CA ALA A 153 8.49 9.20 2.99
C ALA A 153 8.29 8.02 2.01
N GLN A 154 8.18 8.29 0.71
CA GLN A 154 8.07 7.25 -0.32
C GLN A 154 9.35 6.41 -0.44
N ILE A 155 10.52 7.04 -0.43
CA ILE A 155 11.81 6.33 -0.47
C ILE A 155 11.98 5.43 0.75
N VAL A 156 11.79 5.99 1.95
CA VAL A 156 11.91 5.24 3.21
C VAL A 156 10.86 4.13 3.28
N GLY A 157 9.60 4.43 2.91
CA GLY A 157 8.52 3.45 2.85
C GLY A 157 8.84 2.30 1.90
N SER A 158 9.43 2.58 0.74
CA SER A 158 9.84 1.57 -0.23
C SER A 158 10.98 0.69 0.29
N ILE A 159 12.00 1.30 0.92
CA ILE A 159 13.14 0.56 1.50
C ILE A 159 12.65 -0.37 2.61
N TYR A 160 11.88 0.15 3.57
CA TYR A 160 11.35 -0.65 4.68
C TYR A 160 10.32 -1.68 4.23
N GLY A 161 9.53 -1.36 3.20
CA GLY A 161 8.64 -2.32 2.55
C GLY A 161 9.41 -3.48 1.93
N TYR A 162 10.49 -3.19 1.19
CA TYR A 162 11.34 -4.23 0.60
C TYR A 162 12.05 -5.08 1.65
N LEU A 163 12.56 -4.47 2.73
CA LEU A 163 13.15 -5.21 3.85
C LEU A 163 12.13 -6.13 4.52
N ALA A 164 10.91 -5.65 4.79
CA ALA A 164 9.84 -6.48 5.34
C ALA A 164 9.47 -7.63 4.40
N TYR A 165 9.34 -7.35 3.09
CA TYR A 165 9.08 -8.37 2.08
C TYR A 165 10.17 -9.46 2.06
N ARG A 166 11.45 -9.04 2.11
CA ARG A 166 12.59 -9.94 2.17
C ARG A 166 12.59 -10.78 3.45
N GLU A 167 12.37 -10.18 4.62
CA GLU A 167 12.33 -10.88 5.91
C GLU A 167 11.23 -11.97 5.93
N VAL A 168 10.04 -11.67 5.39
CA VAL A 168 8.95 -12.66 5.30
C VAL A 168 9.30 -13.80 4.33
N ARG A 169 9.91 -13.46 3.19
CA ARG A 169 10.34 -14.46 2.19
C ARG A 169 11.44 -15.38 2.74
N ASP A 170 12.43 -14.82 3.43
CA ASP A 170 13.56 -15.55 3.99
C ASP A 170 13.13 -16.46 5.15
N SER A 171 12.01 -16.15 5.82
CA SER A 171 11.43 -16.97 6.89
C SER A 171 10.78 -18.28 6.41
N GLY A 172 10.83 -18.58 5.11
CA GLY A 172 10.28 -19.82 4.56
C GLY A 172 8.75 -19.90 4.61
N VAL A 173 8.07 -18.79 4.93
CA VAL A 173 6.61 -18.67 4.86
C VAL A 173 6.24 -18.55 3.39
N THR A 174 6.32 -19.67 2.66
CA THR A 174 5.68 -19.80 1.36
C THR A 174 4.19 -19.96 1.64
N MET A 175 3.47 -18.83 1.70
CA MET A 175 2.02 -18.89 1.59
C MET A 175 1.72 -19.48 0.22
N THR A 176 1.10 -20.66 0.18
CA THR A 176 0.69 -21.30 -1.07
C THR A 176 -0.15 -20.29 -1.84
N GLY A 177 0.42 -19.76 -2.93
CA GLY A 177 -0.21 -18.69 -3.70
C GLY A 177 -1.53 -19.19 -4.24
N GLY A 178 -2.64 -18.79 -3.59
CA GLY A 178 -3.96 -18.96 -4.17
C GLY A 178 -3.99 -18.18 -5.47
N ASP A 179 -4.44 -18.82 -6.54
CA ASP A 179 -4.56 -18.25 -7.88
C ASP A 179 -5.32 -16.92 -7.83
N TRP A 180 -4.59 -15.81 -7.98
CA TRP A 180 -5.17 -14.48 -8.19
C TRP A 180 -5.96 -14.38 -9.51
N SER A 181 -5.95 -15.44 -10.34
CA SER A 181 -6.69 -15.51 -11.60
C SER A 181 -8.06 -16.18 -11.47
N SER A 182 -8.38 -16.83 -10.34
CA SER A 182 -9.64 -17.54 -10.18
C SER A 182 -10.56 -16.73 -9.27
N GLY A 183 -11.56 -16.06 -9.86
CA GLY A 183 -12.57 -15.23 -9.20
C GLY A 183 -13.54 -16.01 -8.29
N GLY A 184 -13.03 -16.86 -7.41
CA GLY A 184 -13.78 -17.60 -6.42
C GLY A 184 -13.68 -16.91 -5.06
N THR A 185 -14.83 -16.45 -4.54
CA THR A 185 -15.07 -15.90 -3.20
C THR A 185 -14.92 -16.94 -2.09
N ALA A 186 -13.84 -17.73 -2.10
CA ALA A 186 -13.54 -18.68 -1.05
C ALA A 186 -12.52 -18.05 -0.10
N TYR A 187 -13.02 -17.40 0.96
CA TYR A 187 -12.20 -17.14 2.13
C TYR A 187 -11.68 -18.49 2.65
N PRO A 188 -10.36 -18.69 2.79
CA PRO A 188 -9.90 -19.71 3.71
C PRO A 188 -10.33 -19.20 5.09
N GLN A 189 -11.40 -19.79 5.64
CA GLN A 189 -11.66 -19.65 7.06
C GLN A 189 -10.36 -20.07 7.74
N ALA A 190 -9.69 -19.11 8.38
CA ALA A 190 -8.73 -19.42 9.42
C ALA A 190 -9.51 -20.27 10.40
N ARG A 191 -9.35 -21.59 10.28
CA ARG A 191 -9.90 -22.55 11.20
C ARG A 191 -9.20 -22.22 12.50
N GLU A 192 -9.86 -21.42 13.31
CA GLU A 192 -9.47 -21.16 14.67
C GLU A 192 -9.40 -22.55 15.30
N SER A 193 -8.19 -23.08 15.44
CA SER A 193 -7.89 -24.32 16.14
C SER A 193 -8.18 -24.09 17.61
N ARG A 194 -9.46 -23.91 17.90
CA ARG A 194 -10.02 -23.76 19.22
C ARG A 194 -10.02 -25.16 19.79
N ASP A 195 -8.95 -25.49 20.52
CA ASP A 195 -8.79 -26.67 21.36
C ASP A 195 -9.59 -27.86 20.85
N GLU A 196 -9.12 -28.44 19.75
CA GLU A 196 -9.62 -29.73 19.30
C GLU A 196 -9.19 -30.74 20.39
N MET A 197 -10.12 -31.02 21.30
CA MET A 197 -10.05 -32.16 22.22
C MET A 197 -9.54 -33.39 21.44
N PRO A 198 -8.73 -34.27 22.05
CA PRO A 198 -8.17 -35.42 21.37
C PRO A 198 -9.31 -36.22 20.74
N ARG A 199 -9.47 -36.06 19.43
CA ARG A 199 -10.52 -36.72 18.68
C ARG A 199 -9.97 -38.10 18.38
N ASP A 200 -10.50 -39.09 19.11
CA ASP A 200 -10.21 -40.50 18.85
C ASP A 200 -10.26 -40.77 17.35
N SER A 201 -9.12 -41.19 16.82
CA SER A 201 -8.88 -41.47 15.41
C SER A 201 -9.67 -42.71 14.99
N ARG A 202 -10.98 -42.54 14.79
CA ARG A 202 -11.77 -43.53 14.07
C ARG A 202 -11.44 -43.42 12.58
N PRO A 203 -11.01 -44.52 11.92
CA PRO A 203 -10.78 -44.51 10.48
C PRO A 203 -12.08 -44.16 9.75
N ALA A 204 -11.99 -43.22 8.81
CA ALA A 204 -13.11 -42.82 7.97
C ALA A 204 -13.57 -44.03 7.13
N ALA A 205 -14.77 -44.53 7.40
CA ALA A 205 -15.29 -45.76 6.80
C ALA A 205 -15.48 -45.70 5.26
N ASN A 206 -15.30 -44.54 4.61
CA ASN A 206 -15.61 -44.34 3.19
C ASN A 206 -14.58 -43.46 2.45
N PHE A 207 -13.28 -43.56 2.76
CA PHE A 207 -12.27 -42.89 1.95
C PHE A 207 -11.94 -43.75 0.71
N GLN A 208 -12.58 -43.47 -0.43
CA GLN A 208 -12.19 -44.03 -1.71
C GLN A 208 -11.11 -43.13 -2.34
N ALA A 209 -9.85 -43.52 -2.15
CA ALA A 209 -8.72 -42.90 -2.83
C ALA A 209 -8.73 -43.34 -4.30
N PHE A 210 -8.96 -42.39 -5.21
CA PHE A 210 -8.77 -42.53 -6.66
C PHE A 210 -9.59 -43.63 -7.36
N GLN A 211 -10.89 -43.40 -7.55
CA GLN A 211 -11.59 -43.98 -8.71
C GLN A 211 -11.14 -43.23 -9.97
N GLY A 212 -10.00 -43.64 -10.52
CA GLY A 212 -9.53 -43.22 -11.84
C GLY A 212 -10.45 -43.78 -12.92
N SER A 213 -11.44 -43.01 -13.37
CA SER A 213 -12.14 -43.28 -14.62
C SER A 213 -11.21 -42.91 -15.78
N GLY A 214 -10.49 -43.91 -16.29
CA GLY A 214 -9.63 -43.77 -17.47
C GLY A 214 -10.43 -43.28 -18.67
N GLN A 215 -10.19 -42.04 -19.08
CA GLN A 215 -10.75 -41.47 -20.30
C GLN A 215 -9.89 -41.94 -21.49
N ARG A 216 -10.37 -42.96 -22.20
CA ARG A 216 -9.78 -43.42 -23.46
C ARG A 216 -9.96 -42.34 -24.53
N LEU A 217 -8.85 -41.82 -25.04
CA LEU A 217 -8.82 -41.07 -26.30
C LEU A 217 -8.73 -42.08 -27.44
N GLY A 218 -9.75 -42.12 -28.31
CA GLY A 218 -9.75 -42.92 -29.53
C GLY A 218 -11.13 -43.01 -30.17
N GLY A 219 -11.37 -42.18 -31.18
CA GLY A 219 -12.56 -42.14 -32.03
C GLY A 219 -12.48 -40.98 -33.00
#